data_AF-A0A959RMQ0-F1
#
_entry.id   AF-A0A959RMQ0-F1
#
_cell.length_a   1.000
_cell.length_b   1.000
_cell.length_c   1.000
_cell.angle_alpha   90.00
_cell.angle_beta   90.00
_cell.angle_gamma   90.00
#
_symmetry.space_group_name_H-M   'P 1'
#
loop_
_entity.id
_entity.type
_entity.pdbx_description
1 polymer ?
#
loop_
_entity_poly.entity_id
_entity_poly.type
_entity_poly.pdbx_seq_one_letter_code
_entity_poly.pdbx_strand_id
1 'polypeptide(L)' 'AAYSEMVRLCLAGKFNEARQIHYKYIEVIASMFAEGSPSGIKAYLSEMGFCKNTFRQPVWPVSDGHLQKIKKLMAAI' A
#
# COMPACT_ATOMS: atom_id res chain seq x y z
N ALA A 1 10.23 -6.09 3.13
CA ALA A 1 10.88 -7.30 2.57
C ALA A 1 9.87 -8.36 2.08
N ALA A 2 8.71 -8.54 2.72
CA ALA A 2 7.76 -9.59 2.38
C ALA A 2 7.17 -9.50 0.95
N TYR A 3 6.88 -8.30 0.44
CA TYR A 3 6.42 -8.16 -0.95
C TYR A 3 7.48 -8.64 -1.98
N SER A 4 8.76 -8.31 -1.77
CA SER A 4 9.84 -8.81 -2.63
C SER A 4 10.01 -10.33 -2.53
N GLU A 5 9.75 -10.91 -1.35
CA GLU A 5 9.77 -12.36 -1.16
C GLU A 5 8.63 -13.05 -1.92
N MET A 6 7.42 -12.48 -1.86
CA MET A 6 6.29 -12.96 -2.67
C MET A 6 6.66 -13.03 -4.15
N VAL A 7 7.31 -11.99 -4.68
CA VAL A 7 7.76 -11.97 -6.08
C VAL A 7 8.80 -13.07 -6.35
N ARG A 8 9.79 -13.26 -5.48
CA ARG A 8 10.79 -14.34 -5.62
C ARG A 8 10.14 -15.73 -5.60
N LEU A 9 9.18 -15.96 -4.71
CA LEU A 9 8.43 -17.22 -4.64
C LEU A 9 7.62 -17.48 -5.91
N CYS A 10 6.96 -16.45 -6.46
CA CYS A 10 6.27 -16.55 -7.75
C CYS A 10 7.23 -16.92 -8.88
N LEU A 11 8.41 -16.29 -8.95
CA LEU A 11 9.42 -16.57 -9.96
C LEU A 11 10.01 -17.99 -9.82
N ALA A 12 10.03 -18.54 -8.62
CA ALA A 12 10.43 -19.92 -8.34
C ALA A 12 9.29 -20.95 -8.53
N GLY A 13 8.10 -20.54 -9.00
CA GLY A 13 6.93 -21.41 -9.16
C GLY A 13 6.24 -21.81 -7.84
N LYS A 14 6.64 -21.23 -6.71
CA LYS A 14 6.12 -21.51 -5.36
C LYS A 14 4.86 -20.70 -5.06
N PHE A 15 3.82 -20.86 -5.88
CA PHE A 15 2.61 -20.04 -5.79
C PHE A 15 1.82 -20.19 -4.48
N ASN A 16 1.83 -21.38 -3.86
CA ASN A 16 1.12 -21.60 -2.59
C ASN A 16 1.73 -20.77 -1.46
N GLU A 17 3.06 -20.70 -1.38
CA GLU A 17 3.78 -19.86 -0.40
C GLU A 17 3.58 -18.37 -0.71
N ALA A 18 3.72 -17.98 -1.99
CA ALA A 18 3.52 -16.60 -2.43
C ALA A 18 2.10 -16.10 -2.15
N ARG A 19 1.08 -16.94 -2.35
CA ARG A 19 -0.34 -16.60 -2.15
C ARG A 19 -0.64 -16.17 -0.71
N GLN A 20 -0.01 -16.82 0.28
CA GLN A 20 -0.19 -16.45 1.69
C GLN A 20 0.31 -15.02 1.96
N ILE A 21 1.41 -14.62 1.33
CA ILE A 21 1.93 -13.26 1.42
C ILE A 21 1.01 -12.29 0.66
N HIS A 22 0.60 -12.66 -0.56
CA HIS A 22 -0.28 -11.84 -1.39
C HIS A 22 -1.56 -11.43 -0.66
N TYR A 23 -2.22 -12.37 0.03
CA TYR A 23 -3.44 -12.11 0.78
C TYR A 23 -3.30 -11.05 1.88
N LYS A 24 -2.13 -10.95 2.52
CA LYS A 24 -1.86 -9.89 3.50
C LYS A 24 -1.81 -8.50 2.87
N TYR A 25 -1.45 -8.41 1.58
CA TYR A 25 -1.27 -7.15 0.87
C TYR A 25 -2.49 -6.73 0.03
N ILE A 26 -3.50 -7.59 -0.16
CA ILE A 26 -4.68 -7.26 -0.99
C ILE A 26 -5.33 -5.95 -0.54
N GLU A 27 -5.68 -5.85 0.74
CA GLU A 27 -6.35 -4.66 1.29
C GLU A 27 -5.45 -3.41 1.24
N VAL A 28 -4.15 -3.58 1.46
CA VAL A 28 -3.19 -2.46 1.34
C VAL A 28 -3.10 -1.97 -0.09
N ILE A 29 -2.94 -2.85 -1.07
CA ILE A 29 -2.89 -2.48 -2.48
C ILE A 29 -4.21 -1.80 -2.88
N ALA A 30 -5.36 -2.37 -2.53
CA ALA A 30 -6.66 -1.76 -2.84
C ALA A 30 -6.79 -0.35 -2.24
N SER A 31 -6.35 -0.16 -0.99
CA SER A 31 -6.40 1.15 -0.34
C SER A 31 -5.51 2.21 -1.00
N MET A 32 -4.42 1.83 -1.68
CA MET A 32 -3.53 2.77 -2.37
C MET A 32 -4.22 3.46 -3.57
N PHE A 33 -5.27 2.85 -4.12
CA PHE A 33 -5.96 3.33 -5.32
C PHE A 33 -7.40 3.81 -5.07
N ALA A 34 -7.92 3.67 -3.84
CA ALA A 34 -9.32 3.95 -3.52
C ALA A 34 -9.76 5.40 -3.80
N GLU A 35 -8.87 6.38 -3.64
CA GLU A 35 -9.14 7.80 -3.89
C GLU A 35 -8.22 8.40 -4.97
N GLY A 36 -7.78 7.54 -5.91
CA GLY A 36 -6.91 7.93 -7.00
C GLY A 36 -5.41 7.83 -6.67
N SER A 37 -4.61 7.72 -7.74
CA SER A 37 -3.15 7.68 -7.68
C SER A 37 -2.58 9.04 -8.09
N PRO A 38 -1.54 9.57 -7.42
CA PRO A 38 -0.72 8.97 -6.36
C PRO A 38 -1.19 9.24 -4.90
N SER A 39 -2.44 9.65 -4.66
CA SER A 39 -2.92 10.08 -3.34
C SER A 39 -2.71 9.05 -2.25
N GLY A 40 -3.15 7.81 -2.47
CA GLY A 40 -3.01 6.73 -1.49
C GLY A 40 -1.55 6.35 -1.20
N ILE A 41 -0.76 6.03 -2.23
CA ILE A 41 0.65 5.65 -2.03
C ILE A 41 1.47 6.75 -1.36
N LYS A 42 1.19 8.03 -1.67
CA LYS A 42 1.91 9.15 -1.04
C LYS A 42 1.53 9.34 0.42
N ALA A 43 0.29 9.01 0.80
CA ALA A 43 -0.09 8.92 2.21
C ALA A 43 0.74 7.87 2.95
N TYR A 44 0.85 6.64 2.42
CA TYR A 44 1.72 5.60 3.00
C TYR A 44 3.17 6.07 3.17
N LEU A 45 3.77 6.62 2.11
CA LEU A 45 5.16 7.07 2.14
C LEU A 45 5.39 8.27 3.08
N SER A 46 4.39 9.15 3.21
CA SER A 46 4.46 10.26 4.16
C SER A 46 4.36 9.80 5.61
N GLU A 47 3.47 8.85 5.92
CA GLU A 47 3.34 8.25 7.25
C GLU A 47 4.60 7.46 7.63
N MET A 48 5.30 6.88 6.66
CA MET A 48 6.61 6.25 6.85
C MET A 48 7.79 7.25 6.95
N GLY A 49 7.54 8.55 6.78
CA GLY A 49 8.58 9.58 6.86
C GLY A 49 9.48 9.70 5.61
N PHE A 50 9.14 9.05 4.50
CA PHE A 50 9.96 9.06 3.28
C PHE A 50 9.70 10.26 2.37
N CYS A 51 8.53 10.91 2.48
CA CYS A 51 8.22 12.09 1.67
C CYS A 51 7.21 13.02 2.36
N LYS A 52 6.98 14.21 1.79
CA LYS A 52 5.92 15.12 2.23
C LYS A 52 4.60 14.77 1.54
N ASN A 53 3.48 14.85 2.25
CA ASN A 53 2.13 14.65 1.69
C ASN A 53 1.59 15.88 0.94
N THR A 54 2.23 16.28 -0.16
CA THR A 54 1.85 17.45 -0.96
C THR A 54 1.53 17.08 -2.40
N PHE A 55 0.60 17.78 -3.06
CA PHE A 55 0.14 17.45 -4.41
C PHE A 55 0.00 18.68 -5.30
N ARG A 56 0.01 18.46 -6.61
CA ARG A 56 -0.38 19.45 -7.61
C ARG A 56 -1.78 19.10 -8.09
N GLN A 57 -2.64 20.10 -8.19
CA GLN A 57 -3.99 19.90 -8.75
C GLN A 57 -3.90 19.34 -10.18
N PRO A 58 -4.85 18.49 -10.60
CA PRO A 58 -6.11 18.17 -9.91
C PRO A 58 -6.01 17.09 -8.83
N VAL A 59 -4.82 16.54 -8.57
CA VAL A 59 -4.63 15.51 -7.53
C VAL A 59 -4.65 16.15 -6.14
N TRP A 60 -5.28 15.45 -5.18
CA TRP A 60 -5.49 15.94 -3.82
C TRP A 60 -5.10 14.88 -2.78
N PRO A 61 -4.72 15.25 -1.53
CA PRO A 61 -4.59 14.29 -0.44
C PRO A 61 -5.82 13.43 -0.25
N VAL A 62 -5.61 12.23 0.28
CA VAL A 62 -6.71 11.34 0.68
C VAL A 62 -7.53 11.97 1.81
N SER A 63 -8.80 11.59 1.92
CA SER A 63 -9.69 11.98 3.00
C SER A 63 -9.17 11.51 4.37
N ASP A 64 -9.53 12.22 5.44
CA ASP A 64 -9.12 11.84 6.80
C ASP A 64 -9.60 10.43 7.18
N GLY A 65 -10.82 10.08 6.77
CA GLY A 65 -11.37 8.74 6.98
C GLY A 65 -10.52 7.65 6.32
N HIS A 66 -10.10 7.89 5.08
CA HIS A 66 -9.24 6.96 4.36
C HIS A 66 -7.80 6.93 4.91
N LEU A 67 -7.28 8.07 5.37
CA LEU A 67 -5.99 8.13 6.07
C LEU A 67 -6.00 7.26 7.34
N GLN A 68 -7.07 7.28 8.13
CA GLN A 68 -7.20 6.39 9.29
C GLN A 68 -7.26 4.91 8.89
N LYS A 69 -7.94 4.58 7.78
CA LYS A 69 -7.92 3.22 7.22
C LYS A 69 -6.50 2.80 6.84
N ILE A 70 -5.76 3.66 6.15
CA ILE A 70 -4.36 3.42 5.77
C ILE A 70 -3.50 3.13 7.02
N LYS A 71 -3.57 3.98 8.06
CA LYS A 71 -2.81 3.77 9.30
C LYS A 71 -3.13 2.43 9.98
N LYS A 72 -4.40 2.02 10.01
CA LYS A 72 -4.81 0.71 10.54
C LYS A 72 -4.23 -0.45 9.73
N LEU A 73 -4.24 -0.35 8.40
CA LEU A 73 -3.67 -1.36 7.52
C LEU A 73 -2.15 -1.45 7.66
N MET A 74 -1.45 -0.31 7.81
CA MET A 74 -0.01 -0.27 8.07
C MET A 74 0.37 -0.97 9.37
N ALA A 75 -0.45 -0.86 10.42
CA ALA A 75 -0.20 -1.54 11.69
C ALA A 75 -0.46 -3.06 11.65
N ALA A 76 -1.18 -3.55 10.64
CA ALA A 76 -1.58 -4.94 10.51
C ALA A 76 -0.58 -5.81 9.70
N ILE A 77 0.46 -5.20 9.12
CA ILE A 77 1.45 -5.86 8.23
C ILE A 77 2.85 -5.69 8.80
#